data_AF-A0A382VC35-F1
#
_entry.id   AF-A0A382VC35-F1
#
_cell.length_a   1.000
_cell.length_b   1.000
_cell.length_c   1.000
_cell.angle_alpha   90.00
_cell.angle_beta   90.00
_cell.angle_gamma   90.00
#
_symmetry.space_group_name_H-M   'P 1'
#
loop_
_entity.id
_entity.type
_entity.pdbx_description
1 polymer ?
#
loop_
_entity_poly.entity_id
_entity_poly.type
_entity_poly.pdbx_seq_one_letter_code
_entity_poly.pdbx_strand_id
1 'polypeptide(L)'
;MSKHAALDTFGKSGNPLIRSDLFSKVALENEEVTTLDGAVNKTAFLLALTVSTAAISWNYQGPMMGLISGIGVAAAMISAFATFGFWMFTWIIKPTPHRAPYTAPIYAAGMGFAIGLISQQLESKFPGIVIQAVSLTFFVAASLLLLYKTGVIRPDQNFLLIMACATLGIFFTYISNFIYAMATGSS
;
A
#
# COMPACT_ATOMS: atom_id res chain seq x y z
N MET A 1 -14.24 37.63 5.93
CA MET A 1 -14.40 36.73 4.77
C MET A 1 -14.94 35.40 5.26
N SER A 2 -16.16 35.03 4.82
CA SER A 2 -16.91 33.87 5.33
C SER A 2 -16.22 32.56 4.94
N LYS A 3 -15.91 31.71 5.94
CA LYS A 3 -15.32 30.36 5.77
C LYS A 3 -16.29 29.34 5.15
N HIS A 4 -17.47 29.77 4.69
CA HIS A 4 -18.57 28.88 4.31
C HIS A 4 -19.20 29.22 2.94
N ALA A 5 -18.46 29.85 2.04
CA ALA A 5 -18.93 30.24 0.69
C ALA A 5 -19.55 29.08 -0.13
N ALA A 6 -19.07 27.84 0.07
CA ALA A 6 -19.62 26.66 -0.61
C ALA A 6 -21.00 26.23 -0.06
N LEU A 7 -21.23 26.41 1.24
CA LEU A 7 -22.51 26.08 1.88
C LEU A 7 -23.60 27.10 1.55
N ASP A 8 -23.21 28.37 1.38
CA ASP A 8 -24.12 29.44 0.96
C ASP A 8 -24.51 29.31 -0.52
N THR A 9 -23.63 28.76 -1.36
CA THR A 9 -23.88 28.58 -2.81
C THR A 9 -24.71 27.32 -3.13
N PHE A 10 -24.45 26.20 -2.46
CA PHE A 10 -25.07 24.91 -2.79
C PHE A 10 -26.17 24.46 -1.80
N GLY A 11 -26.39 25.23 -0.74
CA GLY A 11 -27.36 24.90 0.31
C GLY A 11 -26.94 23.67 1.14
N LYS A 12 -27.41 23.60 2.39
CA LYS A 12 -27.26 22.39 3.20
C LYS A 12 -28.15 21.29 2.60
N SER A 13 -27.56 20.12 2.30
CA SER A 13 -28.28 18.92 1.86
C SER A 13 -29.50 18.65 2.75
N GLY A 14 -30.67 18.49 2.12
CA GLY A 14 -31.93 18.17 2.76
C GLY A 14 -32.10 16.68 3.09
N ASN A 15 -31.08 15.86 2.86
CA ASN A 15 -31.16 14.40 3.01
C ASN A 15 -31.21 14.00 4.50
N PRO A 16 -32.31 13.39 4.99
CA PRO A 16 -32.46 12.99 6.40
C PRO A 16 -31.43 11.96 6.85
N LEU A 17 -30.87 11.18 5.92
CA LEU A 17 -29.79 10.21 6.21
C LEU A 17 -28.53 10.89 6.75
N ILE A 18 -28.17 12.07 6.24
CA ILE A 18 -26.96 12.81 6.60
C ILE A 18 -27.17 13.64 7.89
N ARG A 19 -28.43 13.89 8.29
CA ARG A 19 -28.79 14.76 9.41
C ARG A 19 -29.07 14.05 10.73
N SER A 20 -28.95 12.72 10.78
CA SER A 20 -29.31 11.96 11.97
C SER A 20 -28.21 12.01 13.03
N ASP A 21 -28.61 12.09 14.31
CA ASP A 21 -27.75 11.90 15.50
C ASP A 21 -26.95 10.59 15.48
N LEU A 22 -27.21 9.71 14.50
CA LEU A 22 -26.44 8.49 14.25
C LEU A 22 -24.95 8.81 13.97
N PHE A 23 -24.61 9.88 13.26
CA PHE A 23 -23.20 10.26 13.07
C PHE A 23 -22.57 10.85 14.33
N SER A 24 -23.38 11.42 15.23
CA SER A 24 -22.89 11.97 16.50
C SER A 24 -22.69 10.90 17.57
N LYS A 25 -23.52 9.85 17.58
CA LYS A 25 -23.45 8.74 18.54
C LYS A 25 -22.55 7.59 18.09
N VAL A 26 -22.51 7.26 16.80
CA VAL A 26 -21.68 6.16 16.29
C VAL A 26 -20.18 6.53 16.27
N ALA A 27 -19.84 7.82 16.20
CA ALA A 27 -18.45 8.27 16.13
C ALA A 27 -17.73 8.36 17.50
N LEU A 28 -18.41 8.18 18.64
CA LEU A 28 -17.83 8.50 19.95
C LEU A 28 -17.80 7.37 20.98
N GLU A 29 -18.51 6.25 20.76
CA GLU A 29 -18.68 5.27 21.85
C GLU A 29 -17.70 4.09 21.81
N ASN A 30 -17.05 3.77 20.67
CA ASN A 30 -16.10 2.63 20.59
C ASN A 30 -15.04 2.68 19.47
N GLU A 31 -14.87 3.78 18.73
CA GLU A 31 -13.78 3.87 17.74
C GLU A 31 -12.55 4.52 18.38
N GLU A 32 -11.55 3.69 18.72
CA GLU A 32 -10.19 4.19 18.94
C GLU A 32 -9.76 5.02 17.73
N VAL A 33 -9.62 6.33 17.92
CA VAL A 33 -9.07 7.22 16.90
C VAL A 33 -7.71 6.67 16.47
N THR A 34 -7.51 6.47 15.17
CA THR A 34 -6.24 5.97 14.64
C THR A 34 -5.10 6.93 15.01
N THR A 35 -4.25 6.52 15.96
CA THR A 35 -3.07 7.30 16.34
C THR A 35 -1.94 7.05 15.36
N LEU A 36 -1.12 8.07 15.14
CA LEU A 36 0.06 7.95 14.27
C LEU A 36 1.01 6.87 14.81
N ASP A 37 1.19 6.81 16.13
CA ASP A 37 2.00 5.76 16.78
C ASP A 37 1.39 4.35 16.61
N GLY A 38 0.07 4.22 16.71
CA GLY A 38 -0.63 2.94 16.47
C GLY A 38 -0.49 2.46 15.02
N ALA A 39 -0.57 3.37 14.06
CA ALA A 39 -0.36 3.07 12.64
C ALA A 39 1.10 2.66 12.37
N VAL A 40 2.07 3.38 12.93
CA VAL A 40 3.50 3.06 12.80
C VAL A 40 3.79 1.67 13.39
N ASN A 41 3.28 1.35 14.57
CA ASN A 41 3.54 0.04 15.18
C ASN A 41 2.92 -1.12 14.39
N LYS A 42 1.68 -0.95 13.88
CA LYS A 42 1.03 -1.96 13.03
C LYS A 42 1.77 -2.17 11.71
N THR A 43 2.21 -1.10 11.05
CA THR A 43 2.99 -1.21 9.80
C THR A 43 4.35 -1.83 10.02
N ALA A 44 5.05 -1.47 11.10
CA ALA A 44 6.33 -2.07 11.47
C ALA A 44 6.20 -3.57 11.73
N PHE A 45 5.17 -3.99 12.47
CA PHE A 45 4.90 -5.41 12.72
C PHE A 45 4.62 -6.20 11.43
N LEU A 46 3.73 -5.69 10.56
CA LEU A 46 3.42 -6.34 9.28
C LEU A 46 4.65 -6.41 8.36
N LEU A 47 5.48 -5.37 8.34
CA LEU A 47 6.71 -5.33 7.55
C LEU A 47 7.76 -6.32 8.09
N ALA A 48 7.92 -6.42 9.41
CA ALA A 48 8.80 -7.43 10.00
C ALA A 48 8.32 -8.85 9.64
N LEU A 49 7.01 -9.06 9.62
CA LEU A 49 6.41 -10.32 9.24
C LEU A 49 6.67 -10.66 7.76
N THR A 50 6.49 -9.71 6.82
CA THR A 50 6.79 -9.96 5.39
C THR A 50 8.26 -10.28 5.15
N VAL A 51 9.16 -9.59 5.86
CA VAL A 51 10.60 -9.72 5.67
C VAL A 51 11.11 -11.03 6.26
N SER A 52 10.57 -11.45 7.40
CA SER A 52 10.90 -12.75 7.97
C SER A 52 10.45 -13.89 7.06
N THR A 53 9.24 -13.87 6.50
CA THR A 53 8.78 -14.91 5.58
C THR A 53 9.53 -14.89 4.25
N ALA A 54 9.89 -13.71 3.74
CA ALA A 54 10.76 -13.58 2.56
C ALA A 54 12.17 -14.16 2.80
N ALA A 55 12.77 -13.87 3.95
CA ALA A 55 14.08 -14.41 4.32
C ALA A 55 14.05 -15.94 4.47
N ILE A 56 13.00 -16.50 5.07
CA ILE A 56 12.83 -17.95 5.20
C ILE A 56 12.70 -18.59 3.80
N SER A 57 11.86 -18.02 2.92
CA SER A 57 11.68 -18.49 1.54
C SER A 57 12.98 -18.46 0.73
N TRP A 58 13.81 -17.43 0.94
CA TRP A 58 15.07 -17.27 0.24
C TRP A 58 16.14 -18.28 0.68
N ASN A 59 16.22 -18.56 2.00
CA ASN A 59 17.24 -19.45 2.59
C ASN A 59 16.87 -20.94 2.49
N TYR A 60 15.60 -21.31 2.68
CA TYR A 60 15.16 -22.70 2.69
C TYR A 60 14.54 -23.08 1.35
N GLN A 61 15.30 -23.81 0.52
CA GLN A 61 14.85 -24.23 -0.80
C GLN A 61 14.57 -25.73 -0.82
N GLY A 62 13.35 -26.08 -1.22
CA GLY A 62 12.94 -27.47 -1.43
C GLY A 62 11.54 -27.55 -2.07
N PRO A 63 11.16 -28.72 -2.62
CA PRO A 63 9.84 -28.91 -3.24
C PRO A 63 8.69 -28.56 -2.29
N MET A 64 8.88 -28.87 -1.00
CA MET A 64 7.95 -28.54 0.07
C MET A 64 7.80 -27.02 0.25
N MET A 65 8.89 -26.26 0.17
CA MET A 65 8.85 -24.81 0.34
C MET A 65 8.22 -24.10 -0.87
N GLY A 66 8.38 -24.66 -2.07
CA GLY A 66 7.66 -24.19 -3.27
C GLY A 66 6.15 -24.34 -3.12
N LEU A 67 5.68 -25.48 -2.58
CA LEU A 67 4.27 -25.72 -2.26
C LEU A 67 3.75 -24.76 -1.18
N ILE A 68 4.47 -24.62 -0.06
CA ILE A 68 4.10 -23.70 1.03
C ILE A 68 4.03 -22.27 0.53
N SER A 69 5.02 -21.84 -0.26
CA SER A 69 5.06 -20.49 -0.81
C SER A 69 3.92 -20.27 -1.80
N GLY A 70 3.61 -21.26 -2.66
CA GLY A 70 2.47 -21.19 -3.58
C GLY A 70 1.12 -21.10 -2.86
N ILE A 71 0.91 -21.89 -1.81
CA ILE A 71 -0.27 -21.80 -0.94
C ILE A 71 -0.31 -20.45 -0.22
N GLY A 72 0.85 -19.97 0.24
CA GLY A 72 1.00 -18.65 0.87
C GLY A 72 0.61 -17.52 -0.07
N VAL A 73 1.07 -17.54 -1.33
CA VAL A 73 0.68 -16.55 -2.35
C VAL A 73 -0.82 -16.62 -2.63
N ALA A 74 -1.39 -17.81 -2.77
CA ALA A 74 -2.83 -17.97 -2.96
C ALA A 74 -3.63 -17.43 -1.76
N ALA A 75 -3.19 -17.71 -0.54
CA ALA A 75 -3.80 -17.18 0.69
C ALA A 75 -3.66 -15.64 0.79
N ALA A 76 -2.53 -15.07 0.38
CA ALA A 76 -2.36 -13.63 0.26
C ALA A 76 -3.33 -13.05 -0.77
N MET A 77 -3.47 -13.67 -1.93
CA MET A 77 -4.39 -13.17 -2.96
C MET A 77 -5.85 -13.21 -2.48
N ILE A 78 -6.26 -14.31 -1.85
CA ILE A 78 -7.61 -14.46 -1.27
C ILE A 78 -7.85 -13.44 -0.15
N SER A 79 -6.89 -13.26 0.75
CA SER A 79 -7.01 -12.27 1.84
C SER A 79 -7.04 -10.83 1.32
N ALA A 80 -6.29 -10.51 0.27
CA ALA A 80 -6.37 -9.23 -0.42
C ALA A 80 -7.75 -9.01 -1.04
N PHE A 81 -8.27 -10.01 -1.75
CA PHE A 81 -9.62 -9.94 -2.33
C PHE A 81 -10.70 -9.77 -1.27
N ALA A 82 -10.62 -10.51 -0.16
CA ALA A 82 -11.59 -10.43 0.92
C ALA A 82 -11.56 -9.08 1.66
N THR A 83 -10.39 -8.45 1.74
CA THR A 83 -10.20 -7.19 2.49
C THR A 83 -10.48 -5.97 1.64
N PHE A 84 -9.82 -5.89 0.48
CA PHE A 84 -9.89 -4.70 -0.36
C PHE A 84 -11.10 -4.71 -1.28
N GLY A 85 -11.66 -5.89 -1.62
CA GLY A 85 -12.79 -6.04 -2.53
C GLY A 85 -12.51 -5.27 -3.82
N PHE A 86 -11.86 -5.91 -4.80
CA PHE A 86 -11.38 -5.23 -6.01
C PHE A 86 -12.36 -4.14 -6.45
N TRP A 87 -11.95 -2.87 -6.46
CA TRP A 87 -12.89 -1.74 -6.63
C TRP A 87 -13.73 -1.89 -7.91
N MET A 88 -13.15 -2.55 -8.92
CA MET A 88 -13.80 -2.92 -10.19
C MET A 88 -14.86 -4.05 -10.08
N PHE A 89 -14.77 -4.92 -9.09
CA PHE A 89 -15.68 -6.04 -8.83
C PHE A 89 -16.49 -5.86 -7.53
N THR A 90 -16.82 -4.62 -7.19
CA THR A 90 -17.65 -4.26 -6.02
C THR A 90 -18.99 -5.03 -5.98
N TRP A 91 -19.48 -5.50 -7.14
CA TRP A 91 -20.71 -6.30 -7.23
C TRP A 91 -20.56 -7.75 -6.74
N ILE A 92 -19.34 -8.31 -6.76
CA ILE A 92 -19.06 -9.72 -6.42
C ILE A 92 -18.59 -9.87 -4.96
N ILE A 93 -17.77 -8.94 -4.47
CA ILE A 93 -17.24 -8.97 -3.09
C ILE A 93 -17.39 -7.58 -2.48
N LYS A 94 -18.23 -7.46 -1.45
CA LYS A 94 -18.32 -6.24 -0.65
C LYS A 94 -17.03 -6.07 0.15
N PRO A 95 -16.32 -4.93 0.06
CA PRO A 95 -15.16 -4.68 0.89
C PRO A 95 -15.59 -4.72 2.36
N THR A 96 -14.94 -5.58 3.16
CA THR A 96 -15.23 -5.73 4.59
C THR A 96 -14.02 -5.23 5.40
N PRO A 97 -13.87 -3.89 5.57
CA PRO A 97 -12.72 -3.30 6.25
C PRO A 97 -12.58 -3.77 7.71
N HIS A 98 -13.65 -4.22 8.35
CA HIS A 98 -13.61 -4.78 9.71
C HIS A 98 -12.78 -6.07 9.82
N ARG A 99 -12.56 -6.80 8.70
CA ARG A 99 -11.74 -8.03 8.70
C ARG A 99 -10.24 -7.77 8.52
N ALA A 100 -9.84 -6.52 8.25
CA ALA A 100 -8.46 -6.11 8.03
C ALA A 100 -7.45 -6.57 9.11
N PRO A 101 -7.78 -6.61 10.42
CA PRO A 101 -6.82 -7.04 11.44
C PRO A 101 -6.39 -8.51 11.30
N TYR A 102 -7.27 -9.38 10.80
CA TYR A 102 -7.01 -10.81 10.64
C TYR A 102 -6.41 -11.13 9.27
N THR A 103 -6.85 -10.41 8.24
CA THR A 103 -6.40 -10.65 6.87
C THR A 103 -5.04 -10.02 6.59
N ALA A 104 -4.68 -8.92 7.26
CA ALA A 104 -3.41 -8.24 7.02
C ALA A 104 -2.17 -9.09 7.37
N PRO A 105 -2.09 -9.80 8.51
CA PRO A 105 -0.96 -10.69 8.79
C PRO A 105 -0.85 -11.86 7.80
N ILE A 106 -1.99 -12.44 7.38
CA ILE A 106 -2.03 -13.52 6.38
C ILE A 106 -1.51 -13.02 5.03
N TYR A 107 -1.97 -11.83 4.63
CA TYR A 107 -1.51 -11.16 3.42
C TYR A 107 -0.01 -10.89 3.46
N ALA A 108 0.47 -10.31 4.57
CA ALA A 108 1.87 -10.03 4.80
C ALA A 108 2.73 -11.30 4.71
N ALA A 109 2.33 -12.39 5.36
CA ALA A 109 3.04 -13.66 5.33
C ALA A 109 3.18 -14.19 3.90
N GLY A 110 2.05 -14.27 3.18
CA GLY A 110 1.98 -14.83 1.84
C GLY A 110 2.71 -13.98 0.79
N MET A 111 2.62 -12.65 0.88
CA MET A 111 3.39 -11.75 0.01
C MET A 111 4.89 -11.86 0.27
N GLY A 112 5.33 -12.06 1.52
CA GLY A 112 6.73 -12.29 1.81
C GLY A 112 7.26 -13.57 1.15
N PHE A 113 6.50 -14.67 1.18
CA PHE A 113 6.86 -15.88 0.44
C PHE A 113 6.93 -15.65 -1.08
N ALA A 114 5.99 -14.88 -1.64
CA ALA A 114 6.00 -14.52 -3.06
C ALA A 114 7.29 -13.78 -3.45
N ILE A 115 7.63 -12.74 -2.68
CA ILE A 115 8.82 -11.90 -2.92
C ILE A 115 10.09 -12.74 -2.74
N GLY A 116 10.16 -13.63 -1.74
CA GLY A 116 11.32 -14.49 -1.53
C GLY A 116 11.60 -15.43 -2.72
N LEU A 117 10.55 -16.05 -3.27
CA LEU A 117 10.67 -16.89 -4.48
C LEU A 117 11.13 -16.09 -5.70
N ILE A 118 10.54 -14.91 -5.93
CA ILE A 118 10.91 -14.06 -7.07
C ILE A 118 12.35 -13.55 -6.91
N SER A 119 12.72 -13.16 -5.69
CA SER A 119 14.07 -12.69 -5.37
C SER A 119 15.11 -13.77 -5.66
N GLN A 120 14.83 -15.02 -5.32
CA GLN A 120 15.71 -16.16 -5.61
C GLN A 120 15.92 -16.37 -7.13
N GLN A 121 14.83 -16.31 -7.91
CA GLN A 121 14.93 -16.42 -9.37
C GLN A 121 15.74 -15.27 -9.97
N LEU A 122 15.59 -14.05 -9.46
CA LEU A 122 16.36 -12.88 -9.91
C LEU A 122 17.82 -12.96 -9.50
N GLU A 123 18.12 -13.40 -8.28
CA GLU A 123 19.50 -13.56 -7.78
C GLU A 123 20.29 -14.58 -8.62
N SER A 124 19.63 -15.65 -9.08
CA SER A 124 20.26 -16.63 -9.98
C SER A 124 20.67 -16.07 -11.35
N LYS A 125 19.96 -15.02 -11.82
CA LYS A 125 20.25 -14.34 -13.09
C LYS A 125 21.17 -13.14 -12.93
N PHE A 126 21.03 -12.43 -11.81
CA PHE A 126 21.73 -11.20 -11.48
C PHE A 126 22.20 -11.25 -10.02
N PRO A 127 23.39 -11.80 -9.74
CA PRO A 127 23.88 -11.94 -8.38
C PRO A 127 24.11 -10.58 -7.72
N GLY A 128 23.67 -10.42 -6.47
CA GLY A 128 23.80 -9.22 -5.66
C GLY A 128 22.70 -8.18 -5.86
N ILE A 129 21.75 -8.37 -6.80
CA ILE A 129 20.73 -7.35 -7.08
C ILE A 129 19.68 -7.28 -5.96
N VAL A 130 19.36 -8.42 -5.33
CA VAL A 130 18.30 -8.49 -4.33
C VAL A 130 18.68 -7.70 -3.09
N ILE A 131 19.89 -7.87 -2.58
CA ILE A 131 20.32 -7.19 -1.35
C ILE A 131 20.41 -5.67 -1.55
N GLN A 132 20.81 -5.22 -2.75
CA GLN A 132 20.84 -3.80 -3.10
C GLN A 132 19.42 -3.21 -3.18
N ALA A 133 18.50 -3.89 -3.88
CA ALA A 133 17.12 -3.42 -4.02
C ALA A 133 16.37 -3.38 -2.68
N VAL A 134 16.53 -4.42 -1.86
CA VAL A 134 15.88 -4.51 -0.54
C VAL A 134 16.46 -3.46 0.40
N SER A 135 17.78 -3.31 0.48
CA SER A 135 18.41 -2.30 1.34
C SER A 135 17.98 -0.88 0.98
N LEU A 136 17.95 -0.52 -0.32
CA LEU A 136 17.46 0.80 -0.75
C LEU A 136 16.02 1.04 -0.31
N THR A 137 15.14 0.05 -0.50
CA THR A 137 13.72 0.16 -0.12
C THR A 137 13.57 0.40 1.38
N PHE A 138 14.31 -0.35 2.20
CA PHE A 138 14.33 -0.19 3.64
C PHE A 138 14.88 1.16 4.09
N PHE A 139 15.99 1.62 3.50
CA PHE A 139 16.57 2.91 3.84
C PHE A 139 15.65 4.06 3.48
N VAL A 140 15.00 4.03 2.31
CA VAL A 140 14.03 5.05 1.90
C VAL A 140 12.82 5.04 2.84
N ALA A 141 12.26 3.87 3.14
CA ALA A 141 11.12 3.75 4.06
C ALA A 141 11.45 4.20 5.48
N ALA A 142 12.60 3.79 6.02
CA ALA A 142 13.06 4.19 7.34
C ALA A 142 13.33 5.69 7.42
N SER A 143 13.98 6.26 6.39
CA SER A 143 14.21 7.71 6.27
C SER A 143 12.88 8.46 6.30
N LEU A 144 11.93 8.08 5.44
CA LEU A 144 10.62 8.73 5.39
C LEU A 144 9.88 8.62 6.73
N LEU A 145 9.90 7.46 7.38
CA LEU A 145 9.26 7.24 8.68
C LEU A 145 9.88 8.13 9.77
N LEU A 146 11.20 8.24 9.82
CA LEU A 146 11.90 9.12 10.76
C LEU A 146 11.57 10.60 10.49
N LEU A 147 11.61 11.04 9.23
CA LEU A 147 11.31 12.43 8.86
C LEU A 147 9.85 12.80 9.15
N TYR A 148 8.93 11.84 8.99
CA TYR A 148 7.51 12.04 9.29
C TYR A 148 7.24 12.03 10.80
N LYS A 149 7.86 11.10 11.55
CA LYS A 149 7.73 11.03 13.01
C LYS A 149 8.31 12.26 13.71
N THR A 150 9.44 12.77 13.21
CA THR A 150 10.05 14.01 13.71
C THR A 150 9.27 15.27 13.30
N GLY A 151 8.29 15.15 12.40
CA GLY A 151 7.46 16.25 11.93
C GLY A 151 8.23 17.31 11.13
N VAL A 152 9.45 16.99 10.68
CA VAL A 152 10.32 17.87 9.89
C VAL A 152 9.70 18.11 8.51
N ILE A 153 9.13 17.07 7.90
CA ILE A 153 8.39 17.16 6.65
C ILE A 153 6.91 17.02 6.95
N ARG A 154 6.14 18.07 6.65
CA ARG A 154 4.68 18.04 6.63
C ARG A 154 4.24 18.15 5.17
N PRO A 155 3.34 17.28 4.69
CA PRO A 155 2.84 17.38 3.32
C PRO A 155 1.99 18.64 3.21
N ASP A 156 2.56 19.69 2.62
CA ASP A 156 1.86 20.92 2.27
C ASP A 156 1.40 20.88 0.81
N GLN A 157 0.69 21.92 0.38
CA GLN A 157 0.21 22.02 -0.99
C GLN A 157 1.38 22.11 -1.99
N ASN A 158 2.50 22.72 -1.61
CA ASN A 158 3.67 22.83 -2.49
C ASN A 158 4.38 21.49 -2.67
N PHE A 159 4.51 20.70 -1.59
CA PHE A 159 5.04 19.33 -1.65
C PHE A 159 4.21 18.46 -2.59
N LEU A 160 2.88 18.54 -2.50
CA LEU A 160 1.97 17.80 -3.39
C LEU A 160 2.16 18.24 -4.85
N LEU A 161 2.29 19.54 -5.10
CA LEU A 161 2.53 20.09 -6.44
C LEU A 161 3.85 19.58 -7.02
N ILE A 162 4.94 19.61 -6.25
CA ILE A 162 6.24 19.10 -6.68
C ILE A 162 6.17 17.60 -7.02
N MET A 163 5.54 16.79 -6.16
CA MET A 163 5.37 15.36 -6.40
C MET A 163 4.51 15.08 -7.66
N ALA A 164 3.43 15.83 -7.86
CA ALA A 164 2.58 15.71 -9.04
C ALA A 164 3.33 16.09 -10.33
N CYS A 165 4.09 17.19 -10.31
CA CYS A 165 4.92 17.59 -11.44
C CYS A 165 6.02 16.56 -11.74
N ALA A 166 6.70 16.03 -10.72
CA ALA A 166 7.75 15.03 -10.89
C ALA A 166 7.20 13.72 -11.49
N THR A 167 6.08 13.23 -10.96
CA THR A 167 5.41 12.01 -11.47
C THR A 167 4.91 12.18 -12.89
N LEU A 168 4.27 13.32 -13.21
CA LEU A 168 3.83 13.61 -14.59
C LEU A 168 5.01 13.79 -15.55
N GLY A 169 6.11 14.40 -15.11
CA GLY A 169 7.32 14.55 -15.92
C GLY A 169 7.92 13.20 -16.33
N ILE A 170 8.04 12.27 -15.39
CA ILE A 170 8.50 10.89 -15.68
C ILE A 170 7.50 10.18 -16.59
N PHE A 171 6.21 10.32 -16.33
CA PHE A 171 5.15 9.72 -17.13
C PHE A 171 5.19 10.17 -18.60
N PHE A 172 5.28 11.49 -18.84
CA PHE A 172 5.40 12.01 -20.20
C PHE A 172 6.69 11.58 -20.87
N THR A 173 7.81 11.52 -20.14
CA THR A 173 9.08 11.02 -20.68
C THR A 173 8.96 9.57 -21.14
N TYR A 174 8.28 8.71 -20.38
CA TYR A 174 8.02 7.32 -20.77
C TYR A 174 7.08 7.22 -21.97
N ILE A 175 6.04 8.06 -22.05
CA ILE A 175 5.17 8.12 -23.25
C ILE A 175 5.97 8.54 -24.48
N SER A 176 6.79 9.58 -24.37
CA SER A 176 7.62 10.05 -25.48
C SER A 176 8.60 8.99 -25.94
N ASN A 177 9.27 8.30 -25.01
CA ASN A 177 10.15 7.17 -25.33
C ASN A 177 9.38 6.02 -25.98
N PHE A 178 8.17 5.72 -25.52
CA PHE A 178 7.34 4.68 -26.12
C PHE A 178 6.93 5.01 -27.56
N ILE A 179 6.51 6.26 -27.82
CA ILE A 179 6.18 6.74 -29.17
C ILE A 179 7.42 6.73 -30.06
N TYR A 180 8.57 7.18 -29.54
CA TYR A 180 9.84 7.16 -30.26
C TYR A 180 10.26 5.73 -30.61
N ALA A 181 10.16 4.79 -29.68
CA ALA A 181 10.45 3.38 -29.91
C ALA A 181 9.51 2.78 -30.97
N MET A 182 8.22 3.10 -30.93
CA MET A 182 7.25 2.68 -31.95
C MET A 182 7.52 3.25 -33.34
N ALA A 183 7.94 4.52 -33.42
CA ALA A 183 8.21 5.20 -34.69
C ALA A 183 9.54 4.77 -35.33
N THR A 184 10.55 4.48 -34.52
CA THR A 184 11.92 4.20 -34.99
C THR A 184 12.24 2.70 -35.03
N GLY A 185 11.42 1.86 -34.40
CA GLY A 185 11.60 0.40 -34.36
C GLY A 185 12.83 -0.08 -33.57
N SER A 186 13.54 0.81 -32.88
CA SER A 186 14.68 0.46 -32.04
C SER A 186 14.24 0.29 -30.59
N SER A 187 14.36 -0.93 -30.08
CA SER A 187 14.19 -1.30 -28.67
C SER A 187 15.27 -0.70 -27.77
#